data_AF-A0A1A8HDZ2-F1
#
_entry.id   AF-A0A1A8HDZ2-F1
#
_cell.length_a   1.000
_cell.length_b   1.000
_cell.length_c   1.000
_cell.angle_alpha   90.00
_cell.angle_beta   90.00
_cell.angle_gamma   90.00
#
_symmetry.space_group_name_H-M   'P 1'
#
loop_
_entity.id
_entity.type
_entity.pdbx_description
1 polymer ?
#
loop_
_entity_poly.entity_id
_entity_poly.type
_entity_poly.pdbx_seq_one_letter_code
_entity_poly.pdbx_strand_id
1 'polypeptide(L)' 'ELCGQRFREKAYLTRHMNVHTEHKPFACGHCGQRFSRKEYLTRHMSVHTE' A
#
# COMPACT_ATOMS: atom_id res chain seq x y z
N GLU A 1 -18.39 -1.26 -1.41
CA GLU A 1 -18.00 0.17 -1.53
C GLU A 1 -18.64 1.08 -0.47
N LEU A 2 -18.73 0.66 0.80
CA LEU A 2 -19.15 1.55 1.91
C LEU A 2 -18.30 1.25 3.14
N CYS A 3 -17.08 1.81 3.17
CA CYS A 3 -16.35 1.92 4.42
C CYS A 3 -16.81 3.20 5.13
N GLY A 4 -17.37 3.10 6.34
CA GLY A 4 -17.77 4.26 7.16
C GLY A 4 -16.60 5.08 7.71
N GLN A 5 -15.39 4.94 7.15
CA GLN A 5 -14.21 5.66 7.62
C GLN A 5 -14.22 7.11 7.12
N ARG A 6 -14.15 8.04 8.07
CA ARG A 6 -14.02 9.48 7.81
C ARG A 6 -12.60 9.91 8.10
N PHE A 7 -11.97 10.56 7.14
CA PHE A 7 -10.63 11.11 7.27
C PHE A 7 -10.71 12.62 7.33
N ARG A 8 -9.96 13.24 8.24
CA ARG A 8 -9.87 14.70 8.36
C ARG A 8 -9.12 15.33 7.20
N GLU A 9 -8.19 14.58 6.60
CA GLU A 9 -7.33 15.06 5.52
C GLU A 9 -7.53 14.23 4.24
N LYS A 10 -7.53 14.92 3.10
CA LYS A 10 -7.69 14.29 1.78
C LYS A 10 -6.59 13.30 1.47
N ALA A 11 -5.35 13.56 1.91
CA ALA A 11 -4.22 12.64 1.72
C ALA A 11 -4.49 11.26 2.34
N TYR A 12 -5.09 11.22 3.54
CA TYR A 12 -5.44 9.97 4.19
C TYR A 12 -6.61 9.27 3.51
N LEU A 13 -7.61 10.01 3.03
CA LEU A 13 -8.71 9.46 2.25
C LEU A 13 -8.19 8.80 0.96
N THR A 14 -7.40 9.53 0.15
CA THR A 14 -6.83 8.99 -1.09
C THR A 14 -6.02 7.71 -0.83
N ARG A 15 -5.22 7.74 0.24
CA ARG A 15 -4.41 6.60 0.66
C ARG A 15 -5.24 5.41 1.14
N HIS A 16 -6.39 5.67 1.75
CA HIS A 16 -7.35 4.64 2.11
C HIS A 16 -8.05 4.06 0.87
N MET A 17 -8.38 4.88 -0.13
CA MET A 17 -9.02 4.34 -1.34
C MET A 17 -8.18 3.27 -2.06
N ASN A 18 -6.86 3.29 -1.92
CA ASN A 18 -5.97 2.24 -2.44
C ASN A 18 -6.24 0.84 -1.87
N VAL A 19 -6.90 0.69 -0.71
CA VAL A 19 -7.30 -0.65 -0.23
C VAL A 19 -8.56 -1.18 -0.91
N HIS A 20 -9.42 -0.31 -1.42
CA HIS A 20 -10.63 -0.72 -2.15
C HIS A 20 -10.33 -1.04 -3.60
N THR A 21 -9.36 -0.36 -4.20
CA THR A 21 -9.07 -0.47 -5.63
C THR A 21 -8.13 -1.62 -5.98
N GLU A 22 -7.74 -2.46 -5.01
CA GLU A 22 -6.66 -3.47 -5.12
C GLU A 22 -5.37 -2.94 -5.77
N HIS A 23 -5.24 -1.61 -5.85
CA HIS A 23 -4.23 -0.96 -6.66
C HIS A 23 -2.94 -0.94 -5.85
N LYS A 24 -2.09 -1.91 -6.18
CA LYS A 24 -0.77 -2.09 -5.58
C LYS A 24 0.30 -1.88 -6.65
N PRO A 25 0.63 -0.62 -6.96
CA PRO A 25 1.59 -0.29 -8.03
C PRO A 25 3.02 -0.68 -7.65
N PHE A 26 3.30 -0.87 -6.36
CA PHE A 26 4.64 -1.22 -5.88
C PHE A 26 4.76 -2.73 -5.77
N ALA A 27 5.58 -3.36 -6.60
CA ALA A 27 5.84 -4.80 -6.53
C ALA A 27 7.27 -5.07 -6.06
N CYS A 28 7.45 -6.10 -5.24
CA CYS A 28 8.76 -6.65 -4.91
C CYS A 28 9.28 -7.45 -6.08
N GLY A 29 10.49 -7.12 -6.56
CA GLY A 29 11.12 -7.85 -7.66
C GLY A 29 11.63 -9.25 -7.29
N HIS A 30 11.79 -9.56 -5.99
CA HIS A 30 12.32 -10.86 -5.55
C HIS A 30 11.23 -11.92 -5.41
N CYS A 31 10.09 -11.57 -4.80
CA CYS A 31 9.00 -12.52 -4.52
C CYS A 31 7.67 -12.17 -5.21
N GLY A 32 7.61 -11.06 -5.96
CA GLY A 32 6.38 -10.62 -6.65
C GLY A 32 5.31 -10.02 -5.74
N GLN A 33 5.54 -9.91 -4.42
CA GLN A 33 4.57 -9.37 -3.48
C GLN A 33 4.27 -7.89 -3.78
N ARG A 34 2.99 -7.53 -3.84
CA ARG A 34 2.55 -6.17 -4.17
C ARG A 34 2.12 -5.40 -2.92
N PHE A 35 2.43 -4.11 -2.90
CA PHE A 35 2.15 -3.17 -1.84
C PHE A 35 1.41 -1.96 -2.39
N SER A 36 0.48 -1.43 -1.59
CA SER A 36 -0.27 -0.21 -1.94
C SER A 36 0.57 1.06 -1.78
N ARG A 37 1.74 0.96 -1.13
CA ARG A 37 2.63 2.10 -0.87
C ARG A 37 4.10 1.73 -0.88
N LYS A 38 4.94 2.71 -1.24
CA LYS A 38 6.38 2.55 -1.37
C LYS A 38 7.07 2.26 -0.03
N GLU A 39 6.66 2.91 1.06
CA GLU A 39 7.28 2.70 2.38
C GLU A 39 7.15 1.24 2.86
N TYR A 40 6.05 0.57 2.50
CA TYR A 40 5.85 -0.83 2.83
C TYR A 40 6.72 -1.75 1.99
N LEU A 41 6.90 -1.44 0.69
CA LEU A 41 7.86 -2.16 -0.15
C LEU A 41 9.29 -1.98 0.37
N THR A 42 9.72 -0.75 0.68
CA THR A 42 11.06 -0.48 1.21
C THR A 42 11.32 -1.25 2.50
N ARG A 43 10.37 -1.24 3.45
CA ARG A 43 10.48 -2.04 4.67
C ARG A 43 10.47 -3.53 4.38
N HIS A 44 9.68 -3.99 3.41
CA HIS A 44 9.67 -5.39 3.02
C HIS A 44 11.00 -5.84 2.45
N MET A 45 11.73 -4.99 1.70
CA MET A 45 13.02 -5.37 1.12
C MET A 45 14.05 -5.83 2.17
N SER A 46 13.91 -5.41 3.44
CA SER A 46 14.80 -5.87 4.50
C SER A 46 14.73 -7.37 4.78
N VAL A 47 13.66 -8.05 4.36
CA VAL A 47 13.52 -9.52 4.50
C VAL A 47 14.29 -10.30 3.44
N HIS A 48 14.75 -9.63 2.37
CA HIS A 48 15.53 -10.26 1.28
C HIS A 48 17.02 -10.01 1.39
N THR A 49 17.44 -9.09 2.26
CA THR A 49 18.84 -8.71 2.49
C THR A 49 19.48 -9.52 3.62
N GLU A 50 19.30 -10.85 3.64
CA GLU A 50 20.07 -11.71 4.55
C GLU A 50 21.59 -11.55 4.35
#